data_AF-A0A4U1Z456-F1
#
_entry.id   AF-A0A4U1Z456-F1
#
_cell.length_a   1.000
_cell.length_b   1.000
_cell.length_c   1.000
_cell.angle_alpha   90.00
_cell.angle_beta   90.00
_cell.angle_gamma   90.00
#
_symmetry.space_group_name_H-M   'P 1'
#
loop_
_entity.id
_entity.type
_entity.pdbx_description
1 polymer ?
#
loop_
_entity_poly.entity_id
_entity_poly.type
_entity_poly.pdbx_seq_one_letter_code
_entity_poly.pdbx_strand_id
1 'polypeptide(L)'
;MLSVRHPLNLSTCAIVALTTAYLFSSNAQASQITLTSNSSVNANTTTSNTVSISSKTFGIDWNGLSVNSAALTVDSQPQKATNLVIGFSDKADSAGIATWTLVPSGINVEAELNQDQLTFQFSLPSNIQVKRNEPVELAWFDLAEQQTQTLFLPFSEGMRVPTDNKLWASYLVGNHSGSNTTQDLKMPFWTVQQNNHFISYQMVNATSNQLLFSDASSDTSSNSKTKIDMKASHQFTMLNQSQPFIVRITLGDSWLDGAKHYRDSRVENDLSETLIAKQKRNPDVSKLIGASHIYLFGKDPLSTQDVSNWWGLKTWYLEGSKLSVSAEAKRELSSFSKGKDWFSQYHKQLLLDSISQSLQVLYPVGNPTLENNTIKAQYKSAQDKKNWLLEHASPYLNSSDTWGQALSSDMVANLNKAGLNKLWLGFDNWMPAFYQPNAVALAKQSGYLVGTYDSYNTAIPAKLNDNWLTAQLPEPMRQSCAIELADGSLKKGFRGNGFYLNPNCHLEYVKQRAQDIMRFGNFNSLFLDVDATAMAREDYSGSIDNHSNSNGNGNG
;
A
#
# COMPACT_ATOMS: atom_id res chain seq x y z
N MET A 1 88.51 -8.71 18.20
CA MET A 1 88.31 -10.16 18.44
C MET A 1 86.94 -10.36 19.08
N LEU A 2 86.13 -11.25 18.45
CA LEU A 2 84.97 -12.01 18.97
C LEU A 2 83.78 -11.20 19.54
N SER A 3 82.63 -11.08 18.85
CA SER A 3 81.56 -12.10 18.62
C SER A 3 81.02 -12.67 19.93
N VAL A 4 79.72 -12.66 20.23
CA VAL A 4 78.65 -13.41 19.55
C VAL A 4 77.26 -12.78 19.75
N ARG A 5 76.41 -12.97 18.73
CA ARG A 5 75.01 -12.55 18.55
C ARG A 5 74.00 -13.51 19.23
N HIS A 6 72.83 -12.97 19.61
CA HIS A 6 71.50 -13.55 19.31
C HIS A 6 70.39 -12.52 19.64
N PRO A 7 69.45 -12.23 18.74
CA PRO A 7 68.15 -11.67 19.10
C PRO A 7 66.98 -12.60 18.76
N LEU A 8 65.94 -12.43 19.58
CA LEU A 8 64.66 -13.15 19.60
C LEU A 8 63.81 -12.95 18.33
N ASN A 9 63.15 -14.04 17.94
CA ASN A 9 62.10 -14.10 16.92
C ASN A 9 60.78 -13.52 17.46
N LEU A 10 60.20 -12.57 16.72
CA LEU A 10 58.79 -12.18 16.81
C LEU A 10 58.09 -12.71 15.55
N SER A 11 57.15 -13.63 15.75
CA SER A 11 56.36 -14.29 14.72
C SER A 11 55.36 -13.32 14.09
N THR A 12 55.55 -13.01 12.81
CA THR A 12 54.58 -12.33 11.96
C THR A 12 53.60 -13.35 11.39
N CYS A 13 52.30 -13.18 11.66
CA CYS A 13 51.24 -13.86 10.93
C CYS A 13 51.27 -13.46 9.46
N ALA A 14 51.55 -14.42 8.57
CA ALA A 14 51.36 -14.25 7.14
C ALA A 14 49.86 -14.40 6.82
N ILE A 15 49.22 -13.28 6.48
CA ILE A 15 47.94 -13.29 5.75
C ILE A 15 48.29 -13.65 4.31
N VAL A 16 47.89 -14.85 3.88
CA VAL A 16 47.98 -15.29 2.48
C VAL A 16 46.95 -14.48 1.69
N ALA A 17 47.41 -13.49 0.94
CA ALA A 17 46.63 -12.89 -0.13
C ALA A 17 46.56 -13.91 -1.27
N LEU A 18 45.43 -14.63 -1.37
CA LEU A 18 45.08 -15.40 -2.56
C LEU A 18 44.72 -14.42 -3.67
N THR A 19 45.66 -14.19 -4.57
CA THR A 19 45.44 -13.49 -5.83
C THR A 19 44.57 -14.37 -6.73
N THR A 20 43.28 -14.05 -6.84
CA THR A 20 42.41 -14.56 -7.89
C THR A 20 42.94 -14.07 -9.24
N ALA A 21 43.26 -15.02 -10.13
CA ALA A 21 43.75 -14.70 -11.46
C ALA A 21 42.57 -14.24 -12.34
N TYR A 22 42.44 -12.94 -12.54
CA TYR A 22 41.54 -12.37 -13.55
C TYR A 22 42.16 -12.59 -14.94
N LEU A 23 41.54 -13.45 -15.76
CA LEU A 23 41.87 -13.54 -17.17
C LEU A 23 41.22 -12.35 -17.90
N PHE A 24 42.03 -11.37 -18.28
CA PHE A 24 41.61 -10.31 -19.19
C PHE A 24 41.54 -10.85 -20.62
N SER A 25 40.35 -11.20 -21.11
CA SER A 25 40.14 -11.42 -22.55
C SER A 25 39.85 -10.09 -23.24
N SER A 26 40.81 -9.58 -24.01
CA SER A 26 40.66 -8.39 -24.84
C SER A 26 39.84 -8.65 -26.10
N ASN A 27 38.81 -7.83 -26.34
CA ASN A 27 38.18 -7.51 -27.64
C ASN A 27 37.66 -8.66 -28.52
N ALA A 28 36.76 -9.48 -27.98
CA ALA A 28 35.65 -10.03 -28.76
C ALA A 28 34.35 -9.76 -27.99
N GLN A 29 33.41 -9.00 -28.58
CA GLN A 29 32.09 -8.80 -27.98
C GLN A 29 31.36 -10.15 -27.97
N ALA A 30 31.48 -10.92 -26.89
CA ALA A 30 30.64 -12.09 -26.69
C ALA A 30 29.18 -11.59 -26.60
N SER A 31 28.39 -11.88 -27.64
CA SER A 31 26.97 -11.54 -27.71
C SER A 31 26.12 -12.40 -26.77
N GLN A 32 26.73 -13.42 -26.16
CA GLN A 32 26.12 -14.41 -25.29
C GLN A 32 27.04 -14.68 -24.09
N ILE A 33 26.46 -14.63 -22.90
CA ILE A 33 27.06 -14.96 -21.61
C ILE A 33 26.47 -16.30 -21.18
N THR A 34 27.30 -17.22 -20.68
CA THR A 34 26.82 -18.50 -20.13
C THR A 34 27.19 -18.58 -18.67
N LEU A 35 26.20 -18.73 -17.80
CA LEU A 35 26.37 -19.00 -16.38
C LEU A 35 26.03 -20.45 -16.06
N THR A 36 26.76 -21.05 -15.13
CA THR A 36 26.56 -22.44 -14.71
C THR A 36 26.62 -22.56 -13.20
N SER A 37 25.74 -23.41 -12.65
CA SER A 37 25.74 -23.77 -11.23
C SER A 37 25.27 -25.22 -11.07
N ASN A 38 25.65 -25.84 -9.97
CA ASN A 38 25.11 -27.14 -9.57
C ASN A 38 24.30 -26.94 -8.30
N SER A 39 23.05 -27.40 -8.29
CA SER A 39 22.18 -27.43 -7.12
C SER A 39 21.98 -28.86 -6.64
N SER A 40 22.04 -29.07 -5.33
CA SER A 40 21.74 -30.36 -4.69
C SER A 40 20.43 -30.23 -3.91
N VAL A 41 19.33 -30.66 -4.52
CA VAL A 41 17.99 -30.63 -3.88
C VAL A 41 17.86 -31.75 -2.84
N ASN A 42 18.60 -32.86 -3.00
CA ASN A 42 18.72 -33.98 -2.06
C ASN A 42 20.07 -34.70 -2.27
N ALA A 43 20.52 -35.53 -1.32
CA ALA A 43 21.81 -36.25 -1.35
C ALA A 43 22.08 -37.11 -2.61
N ASN A 44 21.07 -37.36 -3.45
CA ASN A 44 21.15 -38.23 -4.63
C ASN A 44 20.73 -37.57 -5.96
N THR A 45 20.41 -36.27 -6.00
CA THR A 45 20.01 -35.57 -7.24
C THR A 45 20.71 -34.22 -7.36
N THR A 46 21.61 -34.11 -8.33
CA THR A 46 22.27 -32.85 -8.70
C THR A 46 21.59 -32.29 -9.94
N THR A 47 21.02 -31.10 -9.83
CA THR A 47 20.52 -30.34 -10.97
C THR A 47 21.66 -29.46 -11.48
N SER A 48 22.07 -29.65 -12.73
CA SER A 48 23.01 -28.76 -13.40
C SER A 48 22.22 -27.64 -14.07
N ASN A 49 22.45 -26.41 -13.65
CA ASN A 49 21.86 -25.23 -14.26
C ASN A 49 22.81 -24.64 -15.29
N THR A 50 22.27 -24.31 -16.46
CA THR A 50 22.96 -23.56 -17.50
C THR A 50 22.04 -22.44 -17.98
N VAL A 51 22.50 -21.21 -17.80
CA VAL A 51 21.78 -19.99 -18.19
C VAL A 51 22.54 -19.32 -19.32
N SER A 52 21.91 -19.14 -20.47
CA SER A 52 22.42 -18.36 -21.59
C SER A 52 21.75 -16.99 -21.63
N ILE A 53 22.54 -15.92 -21.60
CA ILE A 53 22.06 -14.53 -21.57
C ILE A 53 22.62 -13.79 -22.78
N SER A 54 21.76 -13.20 -23.60
CA SER A 54 22.22 -12.27 -24.65
C SER A 54 22.60 -10.94 -24.01
N SER A 55 23.89 -10.61 -24.00
CA SER A 55 24.39 -9.35 -23.43
C SER A 55 23.87 -8.10 -24.17
N LYS A 56 23.41 -8.24 -25.42
CA LYS A 56 22.88 -7.16 -26.26
C LYS A 56 21.37 -6.94 -26.11
N THR A 57 20.61 -8.04 -26.05
CA THR A 57 19.13 -7.99 -26.11
C THR A 57 18.46 -8.37 -24.80
N PHE A 58 19.23 -8.91 -23.87
CA PHE A 58 18.77 -9.48 -22.61
C PHE A 58 17.77 -10.63 -22.76
N GLY A 59 17.79 -11.32 -23.91
CA GLY A 59 17.12 -12.62 -24.04
C GLY A 59 17.81 -13.67 -23.16
N ILE A 60 17.03 -14.47 -22.45
CA ILE A 60 17.52 -15.45 -21.47
C ILE A 60 16.91 -16.81 -21.75
N ASP A 61 17.78 -17.82 -21.88
CA ASP A 61 17.43 -19.24 -21.84
C ASP A 61 18.00 -19.87 -20.57
N TRP A 62 17.20 -20.67 -19.86
CA TRP A 62 17.65 -21.43 -18.70
C TRP A 62 17.22 -22.89 -18.85
N ASN A 63 18.18 -23.78 -19.07
CA ASN A 63 17.94 -25.22 -19.30
C ASN A 63 16.91 -25.49 -20.43
N GLY A 64 16.87 -24.65 -21.47
CA GLY A 64 15.91 -24.75 -22.58
C GLY A 64 14.55 -24.11 -22.33
N LEU A 65 14.35 -23.46 -21.18
CA LEU A 65 13.18 -22.61 -20.91
C LEU A 65 13.46 -21.17 -21.35
N SER A 66 12.50 -20.56 -22.04
CA SER A 66 12.61 -19.18 -22.52
C SER A 66 12.22 -18.22 -21.39
N VAL A 67 13.19 -17.85 -20.56
CA VAL A 67 13.02 -16.99 -19.38
C VAL A 67 12.77 -15.52 -19.77
N ASN A 68 13.37 -15.04 -20.85
CA ASN A 68 13.12 -13.67 -21.29
C ASN A 68 13.28 -13.55 -22.80
N SER A 69 12.33 -12.89 -23.45
CA SER A 69 12.46 -12.47 -24.85
C SER A 69 13.39 -11.25 -24.94
N ALA A 70 13.84 -10.94 -26.16
CA ALA A 70 14.69 -9.78 -26.41
C ALA A 70 13.95 -8.46 -26.10
N ALA A 71 14.30 -7.81 -24.98
CA ALA A 71 13.56 -6.68 -24.42
C ALA A 71 14.40 -5.41 -24.20
N LEU A 72 15.74 -5.54 -24.21
CA LEU A 72 16.62 -4.54 -23.60
C LEU A 72 16.67 -3.22 -24.36
N THR A 73 16.11 -2.18 -23.75
CA THR A 73 16.32 -0.80 -24.17
C THR A 73 16.45 0.12 -22.95
N VAL A 74 17.12 1.26 -23.13
CA VAL A 74 17.12 2.35 -22.16
C VAL A 74 16.64 3.61 -22.87
N ASP A 75 15.58 4.23 -22.36
CA ASP A 75 14.86 5.34 -23.02
C ASP A 75 14.49 5.01 -24.49
N SER A 76 13.98 3.80 -24.70
CA SER A 76 13.68 3.23 -26.02
C SER A 76 14.88 3.10 -26.98
N GLN A 77 16.11 3.33 -26.49
CA GLN A 77 17.34 3.15 -27.27
C GLN A 77 17.96 1.76 -27.03
N PRO A 78 18.28 1.02 -28.10
CA PRO A 78 19.02 -0.24 -27.99
C PRO A 78 20.39 -0.04 -27.32
N GLN A 79 20.79 -1.02 -26.50
CA GLN A 79 22.07 -0.99 -25.80
C GLN A 79 23.09 -1.95 -26.44
N LYS A 80 24.37 -1.69 -26.18
CA LYS A 80 25.48 -2.61 -26.46
C LYS A 80 26.22 -2.92 -25.16
N ALA A 81 26.57 -4.19 -24.96
CA ALA A 81 27.43 -4.59 -23.85
C ALA A 81 28.90 -4.26 -24.14
N THR A 82 29.57 -3.69 -23.15
CA THR A 82 31.01 -3.48 -23.07
C THR A 82 31.52 -3.90 -21.69
N ASN A 83 32.84 -3.98 -21.52
CA ASN A 83 33.49 -4.32 -20.25
C ASN A 83 32.98 -5.63 -19.62
N LEU A 84 32.66 -6.63 -20.44
CA LEU A 84 32.18 -7.92 -19.97
C LEU A 84 33.29 -8.64 -19.19
N VAL A 85 32.97 -9.04 -17.97
CA VAL A 85 33.80 -9.88 -17.11
C VAL A 85 32.97 -11.07 -16.64
N ILE A 86 33.51 -12.28 -16.72
CA ILE A 86 32.89 -13.51 -16.21
C ILE A 86 33.73 -13.99 -15.03
N GLY A 87 33.11 -14.08 -13.86
CA GLY A 87 33.70 -14.58 -12.63
C GLY A 87 33.46 -16.08 -12.45
N PHE A 88 34.51 -16.80 -12.05
CA PHE A 88 34.45 -18.23 -11.72
C PHE A 88 34.45 -18.41 -10.19
N SER A 89 33.64 -19.35 -9.67
CA SER A 89 33.65 -19.66 -8.24
C SER A 89 34.75 -20.68 -7.89
N ASP A 90 35.51 -20.43 -6.81
CA ASP A 90 36.65 -21.25 -6.36
C ASP A 90 36.28 -22.70 -5.98
N LYS A 91 35.00 -23.06 -5.91
CA LYS A 91 34.52 -24.37 -5.47
C LYS A 91 34.06 -25.29 -6.61
N ALA A 92 33.96 -24.82 -7.86
CA ALA A 92 33.37 -25.63 -8.94
C ALA A 92 33.87 -25.35 -10.38
N ASP A 93 34.85 -24.46 -10.61
CA ASP A 93 35.19 -23.99 -11.97
C ASP A 93 33.96 -23.52 -12.77
N SER A 94 32.90 -23.11 -12.08
CA SER A 94 31.63 -22.71 -12.69
C SER A 94 31.58 -21.20 -12.84
N ALA A 95 31.25 -20.73 -14.04
CA ALA A 95 30.96 -19.33 -14.32
C ALA A 95 29.66 -18.93 -13.63
N GLY A 96 29.73 -18.52 -12.37
CA GLY A 96 28.55 -18.21 -11.55
C GLY A 96 28.14 -16.73 -11.60
N ILE A 97 29.06 -15.85 -12.00
CA ILE A 97 28.85 -14.39 -11.97
C ILE A 97 29.30 -13.79 -13.30
N ALA A 98 28.58 -12.80 -13.80
CA ALA A 98 29.03 -11.95 -14.90
C ALA A 98 28.66 -10.48 -14.66
N THR A 99 29.55 -9.58 -15.09
CA THR A 99 29.31 -8.13 -15.03
C THR A 99 29.61 -7.49 -16.39
N TRP A 100 28.83 -6.48 -16.77
CA TRP A 100 29.07 -5.71 -17.99
C TRP A 100 28.42 -4.32 -17.89
N THR A 101 28.79 -3.42 -18.80
CA THR A 101 28.21 -2.08 -18.91
C THR A 101 27.37 -1.96 -20.18
N LEU A 102 26.20 -1.34 -20.06
CA LEU A 102 25.33 -1.01 -21.20
C LEU A 102 25.73 0.36 -21.77
N VAL A 103 25.93 0.45 -23.08
CA VAL A 103 26.25 1.69 -23.80
C VAL A 103 25.13 1.99 -24.80
N PRO A 104 24.62 3.24 -24.88
CA PRO A 104 25.17 4.46 -24.30
C PRO A 104 24.75 4.80 -22.86
N SER A 105 23.83 4.06 -22.23
CA SER A 105 23.27 4.45 -20.92
C SER A 105 24.27 4.51 -19.77
N GLY A 106 25.36 3.75 -19.85
CA GLY A 106 26.33 3.56 -18.76
C GLY A 106 25.84 2.62 -17.65
N ILE A 107 24.62 2.10 -17.70
CA ILE A 107 24.08 1.22 -16.66
C ILE A 107 24.97 -0.02 -16.51
N ASN A 108 25.42 -0.27 -15.29
CA ASN A 108 26.16 -1.48 -14.96
C ASN A 108 25.17 -2.61 -14.66
N VAL A 109 25.44 -3.79 -15.21
CA VAL A 109 24.66 -4.99 -14.98
C VAL A 109 25.54 -6.04 -14.33
N GLU A 110 25.01 -6.64 -13.27
CA GLU A 110 25.58 -7.81 -12.61
C GLU A 110 24.55 -8.93 -12.65
N ALA A 111 25.00 -10.13 -13.03
CA ALA A 111 24.21 -11.35 -13.06
C ALA A 111 24.91 -12.40 -12.20
N GLU A 112 24.19 -12.98 -11.25
CA GLU A 112 24.67 -14.05 -10.39
C GLU A 112 23.72 -15.24 -10.47
N LEU A 113 24.25 -16.41 -10.82
CA LEU A 113 23.56 -17.68 -10.73
C LEU A 113 24.08 -18.44 -9.52
N ASN A 114 23.27 -18.49 -8.47
CA ASN A 114 23.57 -19.20 -7.23
C ASN A 114 22.54 -20.33 -7.04
N GLN A 115 22.99 -21.57 -7.18
CA GLN A 115 22.12 -22.76 -7.17
C GLN A 115 20.97 -22.58 -8.17
N ASP A 116 19.72 -22.59 -7.69
CA ASP A 116 18.50 -22.49 -8.50
C ASP A 116 17.92 -21.06 -8.56
N GLN A 117 18.77 -20.05 -8.27
CA GLN A 117 18.40 -18.65 -8.26
C GLN A 117 19.31 -17.82 -9.15
N LEU A 118 18.71 -17.10 -10.10
CA LEU A 118 19.38 -16.13 -10.95
C LEU A 118 19.00 -14.72 -10.49
N THR A 119 19.98 -13.93 -10.08
CA THR A 119 19.78 -12.53 -9.67
C THR A 119 20.42 -11.60 -10.69
N PHE A 120 19.68 -10.57 -11.07
CA PHE A 120 20.19 -9.44 -11.85
C PHE A 120 20.15 -8.16 -11.03
N GLN A 121 21.22 -7.39 -11.10
CA GLN A 121 21.32 -6.05 -10.54
C GLN A 121 21.66 -5.07 -11.65
N PHE A 122 20.86 -4.00 -11.76
CA PHE A 122 21.10 -2.88 -12.65
C PHE A 122 21.40 -1.63 -11.82
N SER A 123 22.51 -0.96 -12.11
CA SER A 123 22.93 0.22 -11.35
C SER A 123 23.24 1.38 -12.28
N LEU A 124 22.56 2.51 -12.06
CA LEU A 124 22.88 3.75 -12.74
C LEU A 124 24.23 4.30 -12.22
N PRO A 125 25.13 4.77 -13.10
CA PRO A 125 26.38 5.39 -12.69
C PRO A 125 26.15 6.62 -11.80
N SER A 126 26.94 6.74 -10.73
CA SER A 126 26.81 7.84 -9.75
C SER A 126 27.08 9.24 -10.33
N ASN A 127 27.73 9.32 -11.49
CA ASN A 127 27.98 10.57 -12.21
C ASN A 127 26.80 11.00 -13.10
N ILE A 128 25.80 10.14 -13.31
CA ILE A 128 24.55 10.51 -13.98
C ILE A 128 23.59 11.09 -12.94
N GLN A 129 23.09 12.29 -13.22
CA GLN A 129 22.05 12.94 -12.42
C GLN A 129 20.74 12.91 -13.21
N VAL A 130 19.77 12.13 -12.71
CA VAL A 130 18.43 12.04 -13.26
C VAL A 130 17.67 13.32 -12.91
N LYS A 131 17.15 14.03 -13.92
CA LYS A 131 16.39 15.25 -13.65
C LYS A 131 15.00 14.94 -13.13
N ARG A 132 14.51 15.87 -12.32
CA ARG A 132 13.12 15.94 -11.91
C ARG A 132 12.22 15.91 -13.16
N ASN A 133 11.33 14.93 -13.27
CA ASN A 133 10.43 14.71 -14.40
C ASN A 133 11.08 14.21 -15.72
N GLU A 134 12.32 13.76 -15.69
CA GLU A 134 12.98 13.06 -16.82
C GLU A 134 13.61 11.75 -16.30
N PRO A 135 12.80 10.74 -15.91
CA PRO A 135 13.33 9.46 -15.45
C PRO A 135 14.06 8.73 -16.58
N VAL A 136 15.06 7.92 -16.22
CA VAL A 136 15.73 6.99 -17.14
C VAL A 136 14.98 5.66 -17.09
N GLU A 137 14.36 5.27 -18.19
CA GLU A 137 13.56 4.05 -18.29
C GLU A 137 14.39 2.89 -18.82
N LEU A 138 14.47 1.80 -18.04
CA LEU A 138 15.06 0.53 -18.41
C LEU A 138 13.94 -0.48 -18.73
N ALA A 139 13.76 -0.81 -20.01
CA ALA A 139 12.95 -1.96 -20.41
C ALA A 139 13.81 -3.22 -20.33
N TRP A 140 13.44 -4.17 -19.47
CA TRP A 140 14.27 -5.34 -19.15
C TRP A 140 13.54 -6.66 -19.37
N PHE A 141 12.21 -6.68 -19.38
CA PHE A 141 11.42 -7.90 -19.52
C PHE A 141 10.50 -7.84 -20.74
N ASP A 142 10.48 -8.93 -21.48
CA ASP A 142 9.50 -9.21 -22.52
C ASP A 142 9.14 -10.70 -22.47
N LEU A 143 7.84 -11.00 -22.47
CA LEU A 143 7.36 -12.36 -22.27
C LEU A 143 7.76 -13.24 -23.46
N ALA A 144 8.09 -14.51 -23.18
CA ALA A 144 8.15 -15.53 -24.22
C ALA A 144 6.73 -16.05 -24.49
N GLU A 145 5.89 -15.22 -25.10
CA GLU A 145 4.44 -15.39 -25.20
C GLU A 145 4.04 -16.62 -26.04
N GLN A 146 4.91 -17.00 -26.99
CA GLN A 146 4.72 -18.20 -27.81
C GLN A 146 4.90 -19.49 -26.98
N GLN A 147 5.87 -19.52 -26.07
CA GLN A 147 6.21 -20.66 -25.21
C GLN A 147 5.37 -20.69 -23.93
N THR A 148 4.85 -19.55 -23.50
CA THR A 148 4.12 -19.43 -22.24
C THR A 148 2.68 -19.89 -22.38
N GLN A 149 2.24 -20.84 -21.54
CA GLN A 149 0.84 -21.30 -21.51
C GLN A 149 -0.02 -20.51 -20.51
N THR A 150 0.53 -20.07 -19.39
CA THR A 150 -0.25 -19.43 -18.31
C THR A 150 0.59 -18.41 -17.55
N LEU A 151 -0.04 -17.29 -17.19
CA LEU A 151 0.49 -16.29 -16.25
C LEU A 151 -0.19 -16.43 -14.88
N PHE A 152 0.57 -16.31 -13.81
CA PHE A 152 0.09 -16.21 -12.44
C PHE A 152 0.47 -14.83 -11.92
N LEU A 153 -0.55 -13.99 -11.71
CA LEU A 153 -0.38 -12.56 -11.46
C LEU A 153 -1.01 -12.22 -10.09
N PRO A 154 -0.22 -11.74 -9.11
CA PRO A 154 -0.70 -11.24 -7.82
C PRO A 154 -1.53 -9.94 -7.85
N PHE A 155 -2.38 -9.75 -8.85
CA PHE A 155 -3.40 -8.71 -8.86
C PHE A 155 -4.58 -9.14 -7.97
N SER A 156 -5.10 -8.22 -7.15
CA SER A 156 -6.21 -8.52 -6.22
C SER A 156 -5.91 -9.72 -5.30
N GLU A 157 -6.66 -10.82 -5.37
CA GLU A 157 -6.40 -12.05 -4.60
C GLU A 157 -5.51 -13.05 -5.36
N GLY A 158 -5.11 -12.72 -6.59
CA GLY A 158 -4.36 -13.57 -7.51
C GLY A 158 -5.18 -13.96 -8.74
N MET A 159 -4.52 -13.99 -9.90
CA MET A 159 -5.09 -14.38 -11.18
C MET A 159 -4.28 -15.51 -11.79
N ARG A 160 -4.99 -16.50 -12.36
CA ARG A 160 -4.41 -17.55 -13.22
C ARG A 160 -4.95 -17.36 -14.62
N VAL A 161 -4.09 -16.93 -15.55
CA VAL A 161 -4.48 -16.42 -16.85
C VAL A 161 -3.92 -17.31 -17.97
N PRO A 162 -4.75 -18.05 -18.72
CA PRO A 162 -4.31 -18.71 -19.95
C PRO A 162 -3.95 -17.65 -21.01
N THR A 163 -2.77 -17.78 -21.61
CA THR A 163 -2.26 -16.74 -22.54
C THR A 163 -2.93 -16.76 -23.90
N ASP A 164 -3.60 -17.85 -24.28
CA ASP A 164 -4.28 -18.04 -25.56
C ASP A 164 -5.78 -17.66 -25.50
N ASN A 165 -6.13 -16.66 -24.70
CA ASN A 165 -7.51 -16.26 -24.46
C ASN A 165 -7.73 -14.76 -24.71
N LYS A 166 -8.56 -14.44 -25.70
CA LYS A 166 -8.86 -13.05 -26.11
C LYS A 166 -9.59 -12.22 -25.07
N LEU A 167 -10.49 -12.83 -24.29
CA LEU A 167 -11.19 -12.11 -23.22
C LEU A 167 -10.19 -11.70 -22.14
N TRP A 168 -9.29 -12.61 -21.76
CA TRP A 168 -8.21 -12.29 -20.83
C TRP A 168 -7.25 -11.24 -21.36
N ALA A 169 -6.84 -11.33 -22.64
CA ALA A 169 -6.02 -10.30 -23.27
C ALA A 169 -6.68 -8.92 -23.20
N SER A 170 -7.94 -8.82 -23.62
CA SER A 170 -8.71 -7.57 -23.58
C SER A 170 -8.86 -7.03 -22.15
N TYR A 171 -9.10 -7.93 -21.18
CA TYR A 171 -9.23 -7.56 -19.78
C TYR A 171 -7.93 -7.00 -19.20
N LEU A 172 -6.80 -7.68 -19.41
CA LEU A 172 -5.49 -7.22 -18.93
C LEU A 172 -5.07 -5.91 -19.61
N VAL A 173 -5.26 -5.81 -20.93
CA VAL A 173 -4.97 -4.57 -21.68
C VAL A 173 -5.82 -3.41 -21.13
N GLY A 174 -7.13 -3.61 -20.96
CA GLY A 174 -8.05 -2.55 -20.56
C GLY A 174 -8.00 -2.15 -19.08
N ASN A 175 -7.59 -3.06 -18.18
CA ASN A 175 -7.68 -2.84 -16.73
C ASN A 175 -6.32 -2.85 -16.00
N HIS A 176 -5.28 -3.44 -16.60
CA HIS A 176 -3.99 -3.67 -15.93
C HIS A 176 -2.77 -3.20 -16.72
N SER A 177 -2.91 -2.81 -17.99
CA SER A 177 -1.78 -2.26 -18.73
C SER A 177 -1.42 -0.87 -18.19
N GLY A 178 -0.15 -0.67 -17.87
CA GLY A 178 0.37 0.50 -17.19
C GLY A 178 0.38 0.40 -15.66
N SER A 179 0.06 -0.79 -15.11
CA SER A 179 0.08 -1.04 -13.67
C SER A 179 1.45 -0.73 -13.07
N ASN A 180 1.47 -0.02 -11.94
CA ASN A 180 2.67 0.12 -11.13
C ASN A 180 2.79 -1.06 -10.17
N THR A 181 4.00 -1.56 -9.96
CA THR A 181 4.20 -2.79 -9.15
C THR A 181 4.21 -2.53 -7.65
N THR A 182 4.13 -1.27 -7.21
CA THR A 182 4.08 -0.91 -5.79
C THR A 182 2.69 -1.14 -5.20
N GLN A 183 1.66 -0.70 -5.93
CA GLN A 183 0.28 -0.65 -5.46
C GLN A 183 -0.59 -1.69 -6.18
N ASP A 184 -0.47 -1.77 -7.52
CA ASP A 184 -1.44 -2.53 -8.32
C ASP A 184 -1.14 -4.03 -8.24
N LEU A 185 0.14 -4.40 -8.32
CA LEU A 185 0.62 -5.76 -8.10
C LEU A 185 0.88 -5.98 -6.60
N LYS A 186 -0.09 -6.56 -5.87
CA LYS A 186 -0.06 -6.65 -4.39
C LYS A 186 1.17 -7.36 -3.81
N MET A 187 1.82 -8.20 -4.61
CA MET A 187 3.12 -8.80 -4.27
C MET A 187 4.04 -8.59 -5.48
N PRO A 188 5.27 -8.08 -5.31
CA PRO A 188 6.14 -7.66 -6.41
C PRO A 188 6.81 -8.86 -7.11
N PHE A 189 6.01 -9.85 -7.51
CA PHE A 189 6.45 -10.98 -8.31
C PHE A 189 5.34 -11.45 -9.26
N TRP A 190 5.70 -12.20 -10.28
CA TRP A 190 4.75 -12.99 -11.07
C TRP A 190 5.37 -14.36 -11.40
N THR A 191 4.56 -15.25 -11.94
CA THR A 191 5.04 -16.57 -12.39
C THR A 191 4.45 -16.90 -13.74
N VAL A 192 5.23 -17.56 -14.59
CA VAL A 192 4.80 -18.04 -15.90
C VAL A 192 4.96 -19.56 -15.96
N GLN A 193 4.06 -20.22 -16.68
CA GLN A 193 4.15 -21.66 -16.93
C GLN A 193 4.65 -21.92 -18.35
N GLN A 194 5.68 -22.76 -18.46
CA GLN A 194 6.23 -23.29 -19.70
C GLN A 194 6.47 -24.80 -19.56
N ASN A 195 5.80 -25.63 -20.36
CA ASN A 195 6.03 -27.09 -20.41
C ASN A 195 6.02 -27.79 -19.03
N ASN A 196 5.06 -27.44 -18.16
CA ASN A 196 4.95 -27.89 -16.76
C ASN A 196 6.04 -27.42 -15.79
N HIS A 197 6.95 -26.56 -16.24
CA HIS A 197 7.84 -25.80 -15.37
C HIS A 197 7.30 -24.39 -15.13
N PHE A 198 7.73 -23.80 -14.02
CA PHE A 198 7.29 -22.50 -13.57
C PHE A 198 8.50 -21.59 -13.40
N ILE A 199 8.45 -20.41 -14.02
CA ILE A 199 9.50 -19.41 -13.93
C ILE A 199 8.92 -18.23 -13.16
N SER A 200 9.50 -17.92 -12.01
CA SER A 200 9.03 -16.86 -11.12
C SER A 200 9.99 -15.69 -11.14
N TYR A 201 9.47 -14.48 -11.34
CA TYR A 201 10.22 -13.23 -11.39
C TYR A 201 9.80 -12.39 -10.20
N GLN A 202 10.73 -12.14 -9.28
CA GLN A 202 10.54 -11.29 -8.11
C GLN A 202 11.32 -9.99 -8.31
N MET A 203 10.62 -8.87 -8.29
CA MET A 203 11.25 -7.56 -8.18
C MET A 203 11.57 -7.34 -6.70
N VAL A 204 12.87 -7.33 -6.37
CA VAL A 204 13.32 -7.05 -5.01
C VAL A 204 13.01 -5.58 -4.66
N ASN A 205 13.18 -4.68 -5.64
CA ASN A 205 12.70 -3.31 -5.57
C ASN A 205 11.26 -3.25 -6.10
N ALA A 206 10.26 -3.15 -5.21
CA ALA A 206 8.85 -3.14 -5.61
C ALA A 206 8.39 -1.83 -6.29
N THR A 207 9.19 -0.76 -6.19
CA THR A 207 8.82 0.61 -6.62
C THR A 207 9.37 1.00 -7.98
N SER A 208 8.70 1.98 -8.61
CA SER A 208 9.11 2.58 -9.88
C SER A 208 9.24 1.58 -11.03
N ASN A 209 8.45 0.50 -11.01
CA ASN A 209 8.32 -0.44 -12.12
C ASN A 209 6.92 -0.37 -12.73
N GLN A 210 6.84 -0.68 -14.02
CA GLN A 210 5.60 -0.71 -14.78
C GLN A 210 5.42 -2.06 -15.48
N LEU A 211 4.18 -2.55 -15.52
CA LEU A 211 3.78 -3.69 -16.34
C LEU A 211 2.88 -3.22 -17.49
N LEU A 212 3.20 -3.68 -18.69
CA LEU A 212 2.40 -3.40 -19.89
C LEU A 212 1.89 -4.72 -20.47
N PHE A 213 0.62 -4.76 -20.82
CA PHE A 213 -0.02 -5.90 -21.48
C PHE A 213 -0.40 -5.53 -22.90
N SER A 214 -0.25 -6.48 -23.82
CA SER A 214 -0.72 -6.34 -25.19
C SER A 214 -1.33 -7.62 -25.74
N ASP A 215 -2.11 -7.49 -26.80
CA ASP A 215 -2.66 -8.61 -27.57
C ASP A 215 -1.75 -8.84 -28.79
N ALA A 216 -0.88 -9.84 -28.70
CA ALA A 216 -0.02 -10.27 -29.79
C ALA A 216 -0.81 -11.18 -30.73
N SER A 217 -0.95 -10.78 -32.00
CA SER A 217 -1.51 -11.64 -33.04
C SER A 217 -0.51 -12.73 -33.41
N SER A 218 -0.89 -14.01 -33.36
CA SER A 218 -0.01 -15.08 -33.87
C SER A 218 0.14 -14.97 -35.40
N ASP A 219 1.36 -15.04 -35.91
CA ASP A 219 1.72 -14.98 -37.35
C ASP A 219 1.28 -16.21 -38.18
N THR A 220 0.36 -17.04 -37.66
CA THR A 220 -0.17 -18.18 -38.42
C THR A 220 -1.44 -17.78 -39.15
N SER A 221 -1.53 -18.15 -40.43
CA SER A 221 -2.59 -17.86 -41.41
C SER A 221 -3.98 -18.43 -41.10
N SER A 222 -4.28 -18.67 -39.82
CA SER A 222 -5.58 -19.05 -39.28
C SER A 222 -6.19 -17.85 -38.57
N ASN A 223 -7.32 -17.34 -39.06
CA ASN A 223 -8.11 -16.33 -38.37
C ASN A 223 -8.32 -16.72 -36.89
N SER A 224 -7.74 -15.95 -35.96
CA SER A 224 -7.92 -15.96 -34.49
C SER A 224 -7.06 -16.92 -33.64
N LYS A 225 -5.77 -16.59 -33.44
CA LYS A 225 -5.09 -16.92 -32.16
C LYS A 225 -4.45 -15.66 -31.57
N THR A 226 -5.18 -15.06 -30.63
CA THR A 226 -4.64 -14.05 -29.70
C THR A 226 -3.65 -14.73 -28.77
N LYS A 227 -2.52 -14.07 -28.51
CA LYS A 227 -1.63 -14.38 -27.40
C LYS A 227 -1.47 -13.14 -26.52
N ILE A 228 -1.54 -13.34 -25.21
CA ILE A 228 -1.24 -12.30 -24.24
C ILE A 228 0.27 -12.13 -24.19
N ASP A 229 0.73 -10.92 -24.46
CA ASP A 229 2.11 -10.49 -24.22
C ASP A 229 2.18 -9.58 -22.99
N MET A 230 3.33 -9.57 -22.32
CA MET A 230 3.59 -8.79 -21.12
C MET A 230 5.03 -8.27 -21.13
N LYS A 231 5.18 -6.97 -20.85
CA LYS A 231 6.49 -6.31 -20.72
C LYS A 231 6.62 -5.68 -19.35
N ALA A 232 7.86 -5.57 -18.87
CA ALA A 232 8.18 -4.83 -17.65
C ALA A 232 9.34 -3.87 -17.85
N SER A 233 9.21 -2.69 -17.25
CA SER A 233 10.23 -1.66 -17.20
C SER A 233 10.46 -1.17 -15.78
N HIS A 234 11.63 -0.61 -15.53
CA HIS A 234 12.00 0.10 -14.31
C HIS A 234 12.37 1.53 -14.65
N GLN A 235 12.02 2.49 -13.80
CA GLN A 235 12.40 3.89 -13.94
C GLN A 235 13.37 4.28 -12.82
N PHE A 236 14.59 4.66 -13.22
CA PHE A 236 15.47 5.42 -12.36
C PHE A 236 14.99 6.87 -12.33
N THR A 237 14.56 7.33 -11.18
CA THR A 237 14.12 8.71 -10.91
C THR A 237 15.15 9.40 -10.03
N MET A 238 15.07 10.72 -9.88
CA MET A 238 15.93 11.45 -8.94
C MET A 238 15.81 10.94 -7.49
N LEU A 239 14.69 10.28 -7.13
CA LEU A 239 14.42 9.76 -5.79
C LEU A 239 15.10 8.40 -5.54
N ASN A 240 15.37 7.62 -6.59
CA ASN A 240 15.88 6.25 -6.47
C ASN A 240 17.20 6.00 -7.23
N GLN A 241 17.75 6.98 -7.96
CA GLN A 241 18.92 6.83 -8.85
C GLN A 241 20.19 6.26 -8.18
N SER A 242 20.31 6.36 -6.86
CA SER A 242 21.44 5.81 -6.10
C SER A 242 21.23 4.35 -5.67
N GLN A 243 20.03 3.80 -5.86
CA GLN A 243 19.69 2.44 -5.50
C GLN A 243 19.75 1.54 -6.75
N PRO A 244 20.30 0.32 -6.62
CA PRO A 244 20.20 -0.65 -7.69
C PRO A 244 18.75 -1.11 -7.90
N PHE A 245 18.40 -1.42 -9.14
CA PHE A 245 17.22 -2.20 -9.49
C PHE A 245 17.58 -3.69 -9.54
N ILE A 246 16.94 -4.50 -8.70
CA ILE A 246 17.26 -5.92 -8.53
C ILE A 246 16.05 -6.80 -8.88
N VAL A 247 16.30 -7.79 -9.73
CA VAL A 247 15.33 -8.84 -10.11
C VAL A 247 15.90 -10.21 -9.75
N ARG A 248 15.07 -11.04 -9.15
CA ARG A 248 15.38 -12.42 -8.82
C ARG A 248 14.49 -13.36 -9.62
N ILE A 249 15.08 -14.33 -10.29
CA ILE A 249 14.41 -15.33 -11.11
C ILE A 249 14.68 -16.72 -10.52
N THR A 250 13.63 -17.52 -10.38
CA THR A 250 13.73 -18.90 -9.89
C THR A 250 12.92 -19.83 -10.79
N LEU A 251 13.35 -21.08 -10.86
CA LEU A 251 12.59 -22.17 -11.48
C LEU A 251 11.86 -22.98 -10.42
N GLY A 252 10.77 -23.63 -10.81
CA GLY A 252 10.00 -24.55 -9.98
C GLY A 252 9.16 -25.51 -10.81
N ASP A 253 8.60 -26.51 -10.13
CA ASP A 253 7.80 -27.57 -10.75
C ASP A 253 6.33 -27.53 -10.31
N SER A 254 5.96 -26.55 -9.49
CA SER A 254 4.59 -26.28 -9.05
C SER A 254 4.24 -24.81 -9.21
N TRP A 255 3.00 -24.56 -9.62
CA TRP A 255 2.39 -23.21 -9.70
C TRP A 255 2.41 -22.42 -8.38
N LEU A 256 2.65 -23.07 -7.25
CA LEU A 256 2.76 -22.42 -5.94
C LEU A 256 4.19 -21.98 -5.60
N ASP A 257 5.19 -22.43 -6.35
CA ASP A 257 6.59 -22.30 -5.91
C ASP A 257 7.04 -20.84 -5.89
N GLY A 258 6.62 -20.02 -6.85
CA GLY A 258 6.85 -18.57 -6.81
C GLY A 258 6.31 -17.89 -5.55
N ALA A 259 5.10 -18.26 -5.11
CA ALA A 259 4.51 -17.72 -3.88
C ALA A 259 5.24 -18.22 -2.62
N LYS A 260 5.71 -19.48 -2.61
CA LYS A 260 6.54 -20.01 -1.52
C LYS A 260 7.88 -19.29 -1.45
N HIS A 261 8.57 -19.14 -2.58
CA HIS A 261 9.86 -18.42 -2.64
C HIS A 261 9.71 -16.98 -2.17
N TYR A 262 8.66 -16.26 -2.59
CA TYR A 262 8.40 -14.91 -2.10
C TYR A 262 8.14 -14.89 -0.58
N ARG A 263 7.32 -15.81 -0.06
CA ARG A 263 7.07 -15.94 1.38
C ARG A 263 8.37 -16.22 2.15
N ASP A 264 9.17 -17.16 1.68
CA ASP A 264 10.39 -17.61 2.35
C ASP A 264 11.43 -16.49 2.35
N SER A 265 11.60 -15.78 1.21
CA SER A 265 12.42 -14.56 1.14
C SER A 265 11.95 -13.48 2.13
N ARG A 266 10.63 -13.26 2.28
CA ARG A 266 10.11 -12.31 3.29
C ARG A 266 10.42 -12.74 4.72
N VAL A 267 10.44 -14.04 5.01
CA VAL A 267 10.81 -14.58 6.33
C VAL A 267 12.31 -14.43 6.59
N GLU A 268 13.15 -14.81 5.62
CA GLU A 268 14.62 -14.72 5.72
C GLU A 268 15.14 -13.28 5.90
N ASN A 269 14.37 -12.29 5.43
CA ASN A 269 14.71 -10.87 5.52
C ASN A 269 13.98 -10.14 6.67
N ASP A 270 13.39 -10.86 7.63
CA ASP A 270 12.64 -10.29 8.77
C ASP A 270 11.47 -9.37 8.37
N LEU A 271 10.91 -9.58 7.18
CA LEU A 271 9.78 -8.82 6.64
C LEU A 271 8.44 -9.54 6.84
N SER A 272 8.41 -10.62 7.61
CA SER A 272 7.20 -11.41 7.87
C SER A 272 6.97 -11.56 9.36
N GLU A 273 5.71 -11.44 9.77
CA GLU A 273 5.32 -11.66 11.15
C GLU A 273 4.02 -12.45 11.24
N THR A 274 4.04 -13.53 12.02
CA THR A 274 2.89 -14.41 12.20
C THR A 274 1.82 -13.78 13.11
N LEU A 275 0.56 -14.17 12.91
CA LEU A 275 -0.53 -13.81 13.83
C LEU A 275 -0.30 -14.31 15.26
N ILE A 276 0.39 -15.46 15.43
CA ILE A 276 0.76 -15.99 16.75
C ILE A 276 1.73 -15.05 17.46
N ALA A 277 2.75 -14.52 16.77
CA ALA A 277 3.66 -13.54 17.33
C ALA A 277 2.94 -12.23 17.72
N LYS A 278 2.04 -11.75 16.86
CA LYS A 278 1.19 -10.58 17.14
C LYS A 278 0.28 -10.81 18.35
N GLN A 279 -0.30 -12.00 18.48
CA GLN A 279 -1.14 -12.38 19.61
C GLN A 279 -0.38 -12.39 20.95
N LYS A 280 0.90 -12.79 20.95
CA LYS A 280 1.74 -12.72 22.17
C LYS A 280 1.91 -11.28 22.66
N ARG A 281 1.99 -10.30 21.75
CA ARG A 281 2.04 -8.87 22.11
C ARG A 281 0.68 -8.28 22.43
N ASN A 282 -0.36 -8.71 21.72
CA ASN A 282 -1.73 -8.22 21.90
C ASN A 282 -2.72 -9.41 21.90
N PRO A 283 -3.15 -9.89 23.08
CA PRO A 283 -4.09 -11.00 23.18
C PRO A 283 -5.43 -10.78 22.48
N ASP A 284 -5.86 -9.52 22.28
CA ASP A 284 -7.10 -9.18 21.58
C ASP A 284 -7.09 -9.58 20.10
N VAL A 285 -5.91 -9.86 19.51
CA VAL A 285 -5.79 -10.46 18.16
C VAL A 285 -6.58 -11.78 18.06
N SER A 286 -6.69 -12.54 19.16
CA SER A 286 -7.47 -13.78 19.19
C SER A 286 -8.97 -13.57 18.96
N LYS A 287 -9.49 -12.37 19.26
CA LYS A 287 -10.90 -12.02 19.04
C LYS A 287 -11.25 -11.89 17.56
N LEU A 288 -10.27 -11.66 16.68
CA LEU A 288 -10.49 -11.64 15.22
C LEU A 288 -10.83 -13.03 14.66
N ILE A 289 -10.38 -14.11 15.32
CA ILE A 289 -10.52 -15.47 14.81
C ILE A 289 -11.98 -15.92 14.90
N GLY A 290 -12.63 -15.98 13.74
CA GLY A 290 -14.05 -16.32 13.59
C GLY A 290 -15.01 -15.18 13.90
N ALA A 291 -14.53 -13.92 13.97
CA ALA A 291 -15.41 -12.77 14.13
C ALA A 291 -16.14 -12.42 12.84
N SER A 292 -17.43 -12.12 12.93
CA SER A 292 -18.16 -11.44 11.85
C SER A 292 -17.91 -9.94 11.93
N HIS A 293 -17.62 -9.32 10.78
CA HIS A 293 -17.37 -7.88 10.69
C HIS A 293 -18.66 -7.15 10.33
N ILE A 294 -19.09 -6.23 11.20
CA ILE A 294 -20.30 -5.43 11.04
C ILE A 294 -19.91 -3.97 10.94
N TYR A 295 -20.25 -3.33 9.83
CA TYR A 295 -20.05 -1.90 9.60
C TYR A 295 -21.33 -1.14 9.96
N LEU A 296 -21.21 -0.22 10.91
CA LEU A 296 -22.32 0.53 11.51
C LEU A 296 -22.12 2.03 11.23
N PHE A 297 -23.14 2.66 10.64
CA PHE A 297 -23.04 4.03 10.14
C PHE A 297 -23.87 4.98 10.99
N GLY A 298 -23.25 6.06 11.45
CA GLY A 298 -23.96 7.05 12.26
C GLY A 298 -23.06 8.19 12.72
N LYS A 299 -23.65 9.37 12.88
CA LYS A 299 -22.94 10.57 13.34
C LYS A 299 -23.73 11.43 14.32
N ASP A 300 -25.03 11.20 14.44
CA ASP A 300 -25.95 12.03 15.23
C ASP A 300 -26.42 11.29 16.50
N PRO A 301 -26.85 12.02 17.54
CA PRO A 301 -27.23 11.43 18.82
C PRO A 301 -28.52 10.60 18.77
N LEU A 302 -29.37 10.81 17.75
CA LEU A 302 -30.69 10.20 17.64
C LEU A 302 -30.88 9.52 16.28
N SER A 303 -31.62 8.41 16.31
CA SER A 303 -32.17 7.68 15.18
C SER A 303 -33.69 7.77 15.18
N THR A 304 -34.31 7.34 14.07
CA THR A 304 -35.77 7.29 13.97
C THR A 304 -36.42 6.29 14.92
N GLN A 305 -35.66 5.35 15.50
CA GLN A 305 -36.18 4.40 16.49
C GLN A 305 -36.19 4.98 17.91
N ASP A 306 -35.60 6.15 18.12
CA ASP A 306 -35.47 6.75 19.45
C ASP A 306 -36.64 7.66 19.83
N VAL A 307 -37.53 7.94 18.88
CA VAL A 307 -38.63 8.89 19.08
C VAL A 307 -39.93 8.13 19.40
N SER A 308 -40.42 8.33 20.62
CA SER A 308 -41.69 7.76 21.09
C SER A 308 -42.90 8.63 20.68
N ASN A 309 -42.71 9.94 20.52
CA ASN A 309 -43.77 10.88 20.15
C ASN A 309 -43.32 11.89 19.08
N TRP A 310 -43.45 11.48 17.81
CA TRP A 310 -43.06 12.28 16.65
C TRP A 310 -43.75 13.65 16.56
N TRP A 311 -45.07 13.69 16.80
CA TRP A 311 -45.83 14.94 16.71
C TRP A 311 -45.46 15.91 17.82
N GLY A 312 -45.25 15.39 19.04
CA GLY A 312 -44.78 16.19 20.17
C GLY A 312 -43.38 16.73 19.92
N LEU A 313 -42.45 15.89 19.44
CA LEU A 313 -41.08 16.32 19.11
C LEU A 313 -41.08 17.42 18.04
N LYS A 314 -41.93 17.28 17.01
CA LYS A 314 -42.07 18.29 15.95
C LYS A 314 -42.54 19.64 16.51
N THR A 315 -43.64 19.65 17.26
CA THR A 315 -44.17 20.88 17.87
C THR A 315 -43.16 21.51 18.82
N TRP A 316 -42.54 20.69 19.68
CA TRP A 316 -41.48 21.17 20.57
C TRP A 316 -40.30 21.76 19.80
N TYR A 317 -39.81 21.11 18.74
CA TYR A 317 -38.69 21.63 17.97
C TYR A 317 -39.02 22.99 17.34
N LEU A 318 -40.20 23.12 16.73
CA LEU A 318 -40.61 24.33 16.01
C LEU A 318 -40.96 25.50 16.93
N GLU A 319 -41.52 25.24 18.11
CA GLU A 319 -42.16 26.28 18.94
C GLU A 319 -41.51 26.43 20.33
N GLY A 320 -41.02 25.34 20.93
CA GLY A 320 -40.64 25.29 22.35
C GLY A 320 -39.15 25.07 22.64
N SER A 321 -38.36 24.62 21.66
CA SER A 321 -36.98 24.16 21.87
C SER A 321 -35.97 25.29 22.10
N LYS A 322 -36.29 26.52 21.67
CA LYS A 322 -35.36 27.67 21.57
C LYS A 322 -34.14 27.41 20.68
N LEU A 323 -34.11 26.30 19.95
CA LEU A 323 -33.09 25.98 18.96
C LEU A 323 -33.28 26.84 17.70
N SER A 324 -32.21 27.03 16.94
CA SER A 324 -32.26 27.66 15.62
C SER A 324 -32.92 26.72 14.61
N VAL A 325 -34.20 26.93 14.33
CA VAL A 325 -34.95 26.13 13.33
C VAL A 325 -34.52 26.53 11.92
N SER A 326 -34.09 25.56 11.11
CA SER A 326 -33.69 25.80 9.72
C SER A 326 -34.90 26.23 8.86
N ALA A 327 -34.65 27.01 7.81
CA ALA A 327 -35.71 27.45 6.90
C ALA A 327 -36.42 26.27 6.22
N GLU A 328 -35.67 25.22 5.89
CA GLU A 328 -36.19 23.97 5.33
C GLU A 328 -37.08 23.25 6.34
N ALA A 329 -36.61 23.02 7.58
CA ALA A 329 -37.42 22.39 8.61
C ALA A 329 -38.72 23.15 8.86
N LYS A 330 -38.65 24.49 8.92
CA LYS A 330 -39.83 25.33 9.07
C LYS A 330 -40.78 25.18 7.89
N ARG A 331 -40.29 25.19 6.65
CA ARG A 331 -41.13 25.05 5.45
C ARG A 331 -41.79 23.68 5.36
N GLU A 332 -41.03 22.61 5.55
CA GLU A 332 -41.49 21.24 5.34
C GLU A 332 -42.31 20.70 6.52
N LEU A 333 -42.05 21.13 7.76
CA LEU A 333 -42.67 20.54 8.96
C LEU A 333 -43.82 21.36 9.56
N SER A 334 -43.92 22.66 9.26
CA SER A 334 -44.94 23.53 9.89
C SER A 334 -46.37 23.23 9.43
N SER A 335 -46.55 22.85 8.16
CA SER A 335 -47.88 22.56 7.58
C SER A 335 -48.48 21.23 8.05
N PHE A 336 -47.65 20.33 8.60
CA PHE A 336 -48.09 18.99 9.00
C PHE A 336 -48.95 19.02 10.26
N SER A 337 -50.05 18.29 10.27
CA SER A 337 -50.99 18.23 11.38
C SER A 337 -51.35 16.78 11.75
N LYS A 338 -51.33 16.49 13.05
CA LYS A 338 -51.64 15.16 13.59
C LYS A 338 -53.08 14.80 13.23
N GLY A 339 -53.27 13.62 12.64
CA GLY A 339 -54.59 13.09 12.27
C GLY A 339 -55.06 13.48 10.86
N LYS A 340 -54.36 14.37 10.16
CA LYS A 340 -54.58 14.66 8.73
C LYS A 340 -53.44 14.16 7.86
N ASP A 341 -52.21 14.35 8.33
CA ASP A 341 -51.01 14.05 7.55
C ASP A 341 -50.28 12.81 8.06
N TRP A 342 -49.55 12.15 7.17
CA TRP A 342 -48.69 11.02 7.50
C TRP A 342 -47.24 11.46 7.73
N PHE A 343 -46.71 11.17 8.91
CA PHE A 343 -45.32 11.50 9.25
C PHE A 343 -44.35 10.48 8.64
N SER A 344 -44.03 10.68 7.35
CA SER A 344 -43.20 9.77 6.54
C SER A 344 -41.77 9.60 7.08
N GLN A 345 -41.05 8.58 6.61
CA GLN A 345 -39.63 8.40 6.94
C GLN A 345 -38.74 9.60 6.57
N TYR A 346 -39.01 10.26 5.45
CA TYR A 346 -38.30 11.49 5.06
C TYR A 346 -38.44 12.59 6.12
N HIS A 347 -39.68 12.96 6.47
CA HIS A 347 -39.96 13.99 7.48
C HIS A 347 -39.42 13.64 8.88
N LYS A 348 -39.39 12.35 9.24
CA LYS A 348 -38.75 11.87 10.47
C LYS A 348 -37.26 12.15 10.46
N GLN A 349 -36.57 11.78 9.38
CA GLN A 349 -35.13 12.02 9.25
C GLN A 349 -34.82 13.52 9.20
N LEU A 350 -35.58 14.30 8.43
CA LEU A 350 -35.44 15.76 8.35
C LEU A 350 -35.55 16.43 9.72
N LEU A 351 -36.53 16.02 10.54
CA LEU A 351 -36.69 16.57 11.90
C LEU A 351 -35.45 16.27 12.77
N LEU A 352 -34.93 15.03 12.74
CA LEU A 352 -33.75 14.65 13.51
C LEU A 352 -32.48 15.34 13.03
N ASP A 353 -32.27 15.41 11.71
CA ASP A 353 -31.13 16.11 11.10
C ASP A 353 -31.15 17.60 11.47
N SER A 354 -32.34 18.22 11.45
CA SER A 354 -32.51 19.63 11.80
C SER A 354 -32.22 19.88 13.28
N ILE A 355 -32.68 19.00 14.19
CA ILE A 355 -32.32 19.08 15.62
C ILE A 355 -30.81 18.94 15.79
N SER A 356 -30.18 17.95 15.14
CA SER A 356 -28.72 17.74 15.22
C SER A 356 -27.94 18.96 14.72
N GLN A 357 -28.37 19.56 13.62
CA GLN A 357 -27.76 20.77 13.07
C GLN A 357 -27.89 21.96 14.02
N SER A 358 -29.07 22.19 14.61
CA SER A 358 -29.25 23.25 15.61
C SER A 358 -28.39 23.03 16.85
N LEU A 359 -28.24 21.78 17.29
CA LEU A 359 -27.37 21.40 18.40
C LEU A 359 -25.89 21.60 18.07
N GLN A 360 -25.48 21.42 16.81
CA GLN A 360 -24.11 21.73 16.37
C GLN A 360 -23.82 23.24 16.43
N VAL A 361 -24.82 24.09 16.18
CA VAL A 361 -24.70 25.55 16.38
C VAL A 361 -24.61 25.92 17.86
N LEU A 362 -25.37 25.24 18.71
CA LEU A 362 -25.37 25.50 20.16
C LEU A 362 -24.07 25.04 20.84
N TYR A 363 -23.49 23.92 20.38
CA TYR A 363 -22.26 23.33 20.91
C TYR A 363 -21.19 23.20 19.82
N PRO A 364 -20.67 24.33 19.29
CA PRO A 364 -19.73 24.32 18.19
C PRO A 364 -18.38 23.74 18.63
N VAL A 365 -17.71 23.09 17.68
CA VAL A 365 -16.32 22.66 17.83
C VAL A 365 -15.51 23.37 16.76
N GLY A 366 -14.39 23.97 17.16
CA GLY A 366 -13.47 24.64 16.24
C GLY A 366 -12.75 23.68 15.30
N ASN A 367 -12.13 24.22 14.26
CA ASN A 367 -11.25 23.46 13.39
C ASN A 367 -9.97 23.06 14.13
N PRO A 368 -9.35 21.92 13.79
CA PRO A 368 -8.09 21.51 14.39
C PRO A 368 -6.93 22.42 13.99
N THR A 369 -6.01 22.62 14.94
CA THR A 369 -4.70 23.27 14.74
C THR A 369 -3.59 22.25 15.03
N LEU A 370 -2.32 22.61 14.80
CA LEU A 370 -1.18 21.75 15.11
C LEU A 370 -1.07 21.48 16.62
N GLU A 371 -1.49 22.42 17.46
CA GLU A 371 -1.45 22.34 18.92
C GLU A 371 -2.68 21.64 19.50
N ASN A 372 -3.79 21.60 18.76
CA ASN A 372 -5.06 21.04 19.23
C ASN A 372 -5.81 20.29 18.13
N ASN A 373 -5.86 18.96 18.24
CA ASN A 373 -6.57 18.08 17.32
C ASN A 373 -8.11 18.05 17.49
N THR A 374 -8.64 18.77 18.47
CA THR A 374 -10.07 18.94 18.80
C THR A 374 -10.84 17.69 19.21
N ILE A 375 -10.23 16.50 19.27
CA ILE A 375 -10.93 15.25 19.60
C ILE A 375 -11.59 15.31 20.98
N LYS A 376 -10.89 15.83 22.00
CA LYS A 376 -11.47 16.06 23.34
C LYS A 376 -12.68 16.99 23.30
N ALA A 377 -12.62 18.05 22.48
CA ALA A 377 -13.70 19.02 22.35
C ALA A 377 -14.91 18.41 21.61
N GLN A 378 -14.67 17.55 20.62
CA GLN A 378 -15.72 16.78 19.95
C GLN A 378 -16.43 15.83 20.91
N TYR A 379 -15.68 15.09 21.73
CA TYR A 379 -16.26 14.23 22.78
C TYR A 379 -17.11 15.05 23.74
N LYS A 380 -16.59 16.17 24.25
CA LYS A 380 -17.34 17.06 25.15
C LYS A 380 -18.61 17.60 24.48
N SER A 381 -18.52 18.07 23.24
CA SER A 381 -19.68 18.55 22.48
C SER A 381 -20.74 17.46 22.29
N ALA A 382 -20.34 16.22 21.99
CA ALA A 382 -21.26 15.09 21.88
C ALA A 382 -22.00 14.82 23.20
N GLN A 383 -21.29 14.83 24.33
CA GLN A 383 -21.87 14.66 25.66
C GLN A 383 -22.81 15.82 26.03
N ASP A 384 -22.39 17.06 25.79
CA ASP A 384 -23.19 18.25 26.09
C ASP A 384 -24.50 18.25 25.25
N LYS A 385 -24.45 17.86 23.97
CA LYS A 385 -25.64 17.70 23.11
C LYS A 385 -26.59 16.62 23.63
N LYS A 386 -26.07 15.47 24.05
CA LYS A 386 -26.87 14.37 24.61
C LYS A 386 -27.56 14.81 25.90
N ASN A 387 -26.83 15.47 26.80
CA ASN A 387 -27.36 15.99 28.06
C ASN A 387 -28.43 17.06 27.81
N TRP A 388 -28.22 17.94 26.83
CA TRP A 388 -29.22 18.93 26.47
C TRP A 388 -30.53 18.28 25.99
N LEU A 389 -30.45 17.23 25.16
CA LEU A 389 -31.61 16.46 24.71
C LEU A 389 -32.31 15.75 25.88
N LEU A 390 -31.54 15.19 26.82
CA LEU A 390 -32.07 14.60 28.06
C LEU A 390 -32.89 15.61 28.87
N GLU A 391 -32.38 16.83 29.04
CA GLU A 391 -33.06 17.87 29.81
C GLU A 391 -34.30 18.42 29.10
N HIS A 392 -34.25 18.57 27.77
CA HIS A 392 -35.24 19.37 27.04
C HIS A 392 -36.19 18.56 26.15
N ALA A 393 -35.84 17.33 25.76
CA ALA A 393 -36.57 16.54 24.76
C ALA A 393 -37.03 15.16 25.26
N SER A 394 -36.63 14.72 26.47
CA SER A 394 -36.99 13.41 27.02
C SER A 394 -38.47 13.01 26.92
N PRO A 395 -39.47 13.89 27.10
CA PRO A 395 -40.89 13.52 26.97
C PRO A 395 -41.30 12.96 25.60
N TYR A 396 -40.47 13.13 24.57
CA TYR A 396 -40.74 12.70 23.20
C TYR A 396 -39.85 11.56 22.72
N LEU A 397 -38.90 11.14 23.55
CA LEU A 397 -37.88 10.16 23.23
C LEU A 397 -38.05 8.89 24.08
N ASN A 398 -37.46 7.80 23.62
CA ASN A 398 -37.26 6.59 24.41
C ASN A 398 -36.16 6.82 25.47
N SER A 399 -35.83 5.79 26.26
CA SER A 399 -34.72 5.86 27.22
C SER A 399 -33.40 6.22 26.53
N SER A 400 -32.58 7.06 27.15
CA SER A 400 -31.33 7.57 26.54
C SER A 400 -30.27 6.52 26.26
N ASP A 401 -30.36 5.36 26.91
CA ASP A 401 -29.47 4.23 26.67
C ASP A 401 -29.74 3.51 25.35
N THR A 402 -30.92 3.77 24.74
CA THR A 402 -31.30 3.23 23.44
C THR A 402 -30.92 4.14 22.27
N TRP A 403 -30.54 5.40 22.55
CA TRP A 403 -30.37 6.41 21.52
C TRP A 403 -29.18 6.16 20.59
N GLY A 404 -29.31 6.53 19.31
CA GLY A 404 -28.20 6.64 18.38
C GLY A 404 -28.40 5.88 17.08
N GLN A 405 -27.77 6.36 16.00
CA GLN A 405 -27.90 5.79 14.65
C GLN A 405 -27.19 4.45 14.47
N ALA A 406 -26.02 4.27 15.10
CA ALA A 406 -25.12 3.14 14.86
C ALA A 406 -24.90 2.23 16.08
N LEU A 407 -25.00 2.78 17.28
CA LEU A 407 -24.61 2.09 18.51
C LEU A 407 -25.58 2.45 19.63
N SER A 408 -26.11 1.44 20.31
CA SER A 408 -26.89 1.59 21.55
C SER A 408 -26.73 0.34 22.41
N SER A 409 -27.07 0.44 23.71
CA SER A 409 -26.98 -0.70 24.62
C SER A 409 -27.92 -1.83 24.20
N ASP A 410 -29.13 -1.48 23.74
CA ASP A 410 -30.12 -2.43 23.25
C ASP A 410 -29.65 -3.18 22.00
N MET A 411 -28.98 -2.48 21.06
CA MET A 411 -28.37 -3.13 19.90
C MET A 411 -27.38 -4.21 20.35
N VAL A 412 -26.47 -3.88 21.25
CA VAL A 412 -25.47 -4.82 21.77
C VAL A 412 -26.13 -5.98 22.51
N ALA A 413 -27.14 -5.72 23.34
CA ALA A 413 -27.89 -6.75 24.05
C ALA A 413 -28.61 -7.70 23.08
N ASN A 414 -29.20 -7.17 22.01
CA ASN A 414 -29.86 -7.98 20.99
C ASN A 414 -28.88 -8.86 20.21
N LEU A 415 -27.68 -8.36 19.88
CA LEU A 415 -26.63 -9.17 19.24
C LEU A 415 -26.21 -10.34 20.14
N ASN A 416 -26.00 -10.08 21.44
CA ASN A 416 -25.69 -11.13 22.41
C ASN A 416 -26.82 -12.15 22.55
N LYS A 417 -28.08 -11.68 22.65
CA LYS A 417 -29.26 -12.53 22.75
C LYS A 417 -29.44 -13.42 21.52
N ALA A 418 -29.02 -12.95 20.35
CA ALA A 418 -29.00 -13.72 19.11
C ALA A 418 -27.84 -14.75 19.04
N GLY A 419 -26.95 -14.79 20.03
CA GLY A 419 -25.81 -15.71 20.10
C GLY A 419 -24.58 -15.27 19.29
N LEU A 420 -24.52 -14.00 18.86
CA LEU A 420 -23.41 -13.46 18.07
C LEU A 420 -22.23 -13.06 18.96
N ASN A 421 -21.54 -14.04 19.52
CA ASN A 421 -20.55 -13.83 20.60
C ASN A 421 -19.14 -13.43 20.09
N LYS A 422 -18.94 -13.31 18.78
CA LYS A 422 -17.66 -12.93 18.15
C LYS A 422 -17.89 -11.92 17.03
N LEU A 423 -17.78 -10.64 17.36
CA LEU A 423 -18.01 -9.57 16.42
C LEU A 423 -16.85 -8.58 16.40
N TRP A 424 -16.57 -8.06 15.22
CA TRP A 424 -15.89 -6.79 15.04
C TRP A 424 -16.93 -5.74 14.64
N LEU A 425 -17.16 -4.76 15.49
CA LEU A 425 -18.06 -3.63 15.25
C LEU A 425 -17.21 -2.46 14.75
N GLY A 426 -17.34 -2.12 13.47
CA GLY A 426 -16.64 -1.02 12.83
C GLY A 426 -17.56 0.16 12.59
N PHE A 427 -17.18 1.34 13.08
CA PHE A 427 -17.90 2.59 12.82
C PHE A 427 -17.27 3.37 11.68
N ASP A 428 -18.07 4.08 10.90
CA ASP A 428 -17.61 4.97 9.82
C ASP A 428 -16.91 6.24 10.34
N ASN A 429 -17.12 6.57 11.61
CA ASN A 429 -16.46 7.62 12.36
C ASN A 429 -16.60 7.39 13.87
N TRP A 430 -15.94 8.20 14.71
CA TRP A 430 -15.91 7.99 16.17
C TRP A 430 -17.13 8.56 16.93
N MET A 431 -18.03 9.29 16.27
CA MET A 431 -19.15 9.97 16.93
C MET A 431 -20.15 9.04 17.61
N PRO A 432 -20.51 7.85 17.05
CA PRO A 432 -21.37 6.91 17.76
C PRO A 432 -20.86 6.53 19.15
N ALA A 433 -19.56 6.28 19.27
CA ALA A 433 -18.91 5.99 20.55
C ALA A 433 -18.91 7.21 21.48
N PHE A 434 -18.73 8.41 20.92
CA PHE A 434 -18.74 9.65 21.71
C PHE A 434 -20.13 9.96 22.28
N TYR A 435 -21.22 9.54 21.65
CA TYR A 435 -22.57 9.65 22.22
C TYR A 435 -22.92 8.52 23.18
N GLN A 436 -22.42 7.29 22.94
CA GLN A 436 -22.80 6.10 23.71
C GLN A 436 -21.58 5.35 24.31
N PRO A 437 -20.83 5.96 25.24
CA PRO A 437 -19.67 5.32 25.87
C PRO A 437 -20.03 4.06 26.68
N ASN A 438 -21.25 4.01 27.25
CA ASN A 438 -21.79 2.83 27.93
C ASN A 438 -21.99 1.64 26.97
N ALA A 439 -22.50 1.88 25.77
CA ALA A 439 -22.69 0.83 24.77
C ALA A 439 -21.34 0.29 24.25
N VAL A 440 -20.31 1.13 24.14
CA VAL A 440 -18.93 0.67 23.83
C VAL A 440 -18.42 -0.26 24.94
N ALA A 441 -18.59 0.13 26.21
CA ALA A 441 -18.18 -0.69 27.34
C ALA A 441 -18.91 -2.05 27.33
N LEU A 442 -20.22 -2.05 27.10
CA LEU A 442 -21.02 -3.27 27.01
C LEU A 442 -20.57 -4.17 25.85
N ALA A 443 -20.29 -3.61 24.67
CA ALA A 443 -19.79 -4.36 23.51
C ALA A 443 -18.43 -5.03 23.81
N LYS A 444 -17.50 -4.30 24.44
CA LYS A 444 -16.20 -4.86 24.85
C LYS A 444 -16.36 -5.95 25.92
N GLN A 445 -17.26 -5.76 26.88
CA GLN A 445 -17.57 -6.75 27.90
C GLN A 445 -18.23 -8.01 27.33
N SER A 446 -18.93 -7.86 26.19
CA SER A 446 -19.49 -8.96 25.40
C SER A 446 -18.44 -9.73 24.58
N GLY A 447 -17.17 -9.35 24.68
CA GLY A 447 -16.06 -10.00 23.97
C GLY A 447 -15.80 -9.46 22.57
N TYR A 448 -16.49 -8.39 22.15
CA TYR A 448 -16.34 -7.84 20.81
C TYR A 448 -15.06 -7.01 20.66
N LEU A 449 -14.61 -6.92 19.41
CA LEU A 449 -13.73 -5.85 18.96
C LEU A 449 -14.60 -4.67 18.52
N VAL A 450 -14.23 -3.48 18.94
CA VAL A 450 -14.96 -2.24 18.67
C VAL A 450 -13.95 -1.22 18.15
N GLY A 451 -14.14 -0.78 16.91
CA GLY A 451 -13.23 0.15 16.26
C GLY A 451 -13.93 1.19 15.40
N THR A 452 -13.18 2.23 15.08
CA THR A 452 -13.60 3.31 14.19
C THR A 452 -12.75 3.30 12.93
N TYR A 453 -13.34 3.76 11.84
CA TYR A 453 -12.65 4.23 10.66
C TYR A 453 -11.90 5.53 10.99
N ASP A 454 -10.67 5.63 10.50
CA ASP A 454 -9.86 6.85 10.49
C ASP A 454 -9.00 6.88 9.20
N SER A 455 -8.52 8.06 8.82
CA SER A 455 -7.61 8.23 7.67
C SER A 455 -6.92 9.58 7.71
N TYR A 456 -5.61 9.60 7.42
CA TYR A 456 -4.79 10.82 7.36
C TYR A 456 -4.31 11.15 5.95
N ASN A 457 -4.78 10.40 4.95
CA ASN A 457 -4.26 10.46 3.61
C ASN A 457 -4.70 11.72 2.86
N THR A 458 -5.92 12.21 3.07
CA THR A 458 -6.44 13.44 2.42
C THR A 458 -6.79 14.50 3.45
N ALA A 459 -6.36 15.75 3.23
CA ALA A 459 -6.86 16.92 3.95
C ALA A 459 -7.66 17.84 3.02
N ILE A 460 -8.81 18.31 3.50
CA ILE A 460 -9.68 19.24 2.76
C ILE A 460 -9.77 20.61 3.44
N PRO A 461 -10.08 21.69 2.69
CA PRO A 461 -10.43 22.96 3.30
C PRO A 461 -11.63 22.83 4.24
N ALA A 462 -11.60 23.56 5.36
CA ALA A 462 -12.74 23.65 6.26
C ALA A 462 -13.99 24.15 5.52
N LYS A 463 -15.17 23.71 5.94
CA LYS A 463 -16.49 24.01 5.34
C LYS A 463 -16.74 23.39 3.96
N LEU A 464 -15.75 22.75 3.33
CA LEU A 464 -15.98 22.03 2.08
C LEU A 464 -16.86 20.79 2.29
N ASN A 465 -16.56 20.02 3.34
CA ASN A 465 -17.37 18.89 3.81
C ASN A 465 -17.04 18.58 5.27
N ASP A 466 -17.70 19.29 6.20
CA ASP A 466 -17.43 19.16 7.63
C ASP A 466 -17.86 17.80 8.22
N ASN A 467 -18.66 17.02 7.48
CA ASN A 467 -19.01 15.66 7.88
C ASN A 467 -17.87 14.65 7.62
N TRP A 468 -16.87 15.00 6.81
CA TRP A 468 -15.71 14.14 6.57
C TRP A 468 -14.64 14.37 7.64
N LEU A 469 -14.92 13.88 8.86
CA LEU A 469 -14.15 14.19 10.07
C LEU A 469 -12.65 13.84 9.97
N THR A 470 -12.30 12.75 9.29
CA THR A 470 -10.90 12.31 9.16
C THR A 470 -10.08 13.26 8.29
N ALA A 471 -10.71 13.89 7.28
CA ALA A 471 -10.05 14.85 6.38
C ALA A 471 -9.99 16.28 6.94
N GLN A 472 -10.58 16.52 8.11
CA GLN A 472 -10.43 17.78 8.84
C GLN A 472 -9.09 17.78 9.57
N LEU A 473 -8.03 18.20 8.88
CA LEU A 473 -6.68 18.34 9.40
C LEU A 473 -6.28 19.82 9.48
N PRO A 474 -5.28 20.18 10.30
CA PRO A 474 -4.80 21.55 10.40
C PRO A 474 -4.47 22.14 9.03
N GLU A 475 -4.86 23.38 8.80
CA GLU A 475 -4.57 24.06 7.54
C GLU A 475 -3.08 24.04 7.17
N PRO A 476 -2.12 24.27 8.10
CA PRO A 476 -0.70 24.13 7.80
C PRO A 476 -0.36 22.77 7.20
N MET A 477 -0.86 21.67 7.77
CA MET A 477 -0.62 20.32 7.22
C MET A 477 -1.17 20.17 5.80
N ARG A 478 -2.37 20.68 5.52
CA ARG A 478 -2.97 20.62 4.18
C ARG A 478 -2.12 21.34 3.13
N GLN A 479 -1.43 22.42 3.52
CA GLN A 479 -0.64 23.24 2.62
C GLN A 479 0.80 22.73 2.49
N SER A 480 1.48 22.44 3.60
CA SER A 480 2.91 22.09 3.61
C SER A 480 3.19 20.60 3.45
N CYS A 481 2.23 19.72 3.78
CA CYS A 481 2.41 18.28 3.65
C CYS A 481 1.85 17.74 2.33
N ALA A 482 1.33 18.57 1.43
CA ALA A 482 0.77 18.10 0.18
C ALA A 482 1.84 17.39 -0.66
N ILE A 483 1.55 16.20 -1.15
CA ILE A 483 2.47 15.44 -2.02
C ILE A 483 2.67 16.22 -3.31
N GLU A 484 3.94 16.47 -3.65
CA GLU A 484 4.32 17.14 -4.89
C GLU A 484 4.73 16.12 -5.94
N LEU A 485 4.16 16.21 -7.13
CA LEU A 485 4.47 15.35 -8.27
C LEU A 485 5.79 15.76 -8.94
N ALA A 486 6.30 14.89 -9.81
CA ALA A 486 7.52 15.15 -10.57
C ALA A 486 7.45 16.48 -11.34
N ASP A 487 6.28 16.83 -11.90
CA ASP A 487 6.03 18.08 -12.63
C ASP A 487 5.87 19.33 -11.74
N GLY A 488 5.93 19.19 -10.42
CA GLY A 488 5.76 20.29 -9.45
C GLY A 488 4.32 20.57 -9.06
N SER A 489 3.34 19.88 -9.66
CA SER A 489 1.94 20.03 -9.26
C SER A 489 1.64 19.24 -7.98
N LEU A 490 0.69 19.73 -7.17
CA LEU A 490 0.26 19.05 -5.95
C LEU A 490 -0.75 17.96 -6.25
N LYS A 491 -0.54 16.76 -5.70
CA LYS A 491 -1.44 15.62 -5.89
C LYS A 491 -2.78 15.87 -5.20
N LYS A 492 -3.84 16.05 -6.01
CA LYS A 492 -5.22 16.17 -5.51
C LYS A 492 -5.64 14.94 -4.71
N GLY A 493 -6.35 15.20 -3.61
CA GLY A 493 -6.86 14.16 -2.71
C GLY A 493 -8.03 13.37 -3.30
N PHE A 494 -8.65 12.56 -2.45
CA PHE A 494 -9.71 11.66 -2.87
C PHE A 494 -10.89 12.41 -3.57
N ARG A 495 -11.29 11.88 -4.73
CA ARG A 495 -12.28 12.47 -5.65
C ARG A 495 -11.98 13.93 -6.06
N GLY A 496 -10.72 14.34 -6.05
CA GLY A 496 -10.28 15.68 -6.45
C GLY A 496 -10.36 16.75 -5.36
N ASN A 497 -10.78 16.41 -4.15
CA ASN A 497 -10.89 17.35 -3.04
C ASN A 497 -9.57 17.45 -2.27
N GLY A 498 -9.17 18.68 -1.93
CA GLY A 498 -7.97 18.90 -1.12
C GLY A 498 -6.71 18.29 -1.73
N PHE A 499 -5.83 17.75 -0.90
CA PHE A 499 -4.56 17.13 -1.30
C PHE A 499 -4.30 15.82 -0.56
N TYR A 500 -3.61 14.90 -1.23
CA TYR A 500 -2.97 13.78 -0.53
C TYR A 500 -1.75 14.29 0.23
N LEU A 501 -1.51 13.74 1.42
CA LEU A 501 -0.46 14.21 2.32
C LEU A 501 0.71 13.24 2.43
N ASN A 502 1.92 13.78 2.57
CA ASN A 502 3.10 13.04 2.95
C ASN A 502 2.94 12.52 4.38
N PRO A 503 2.94 11.19 4.61
CA PRO A 503 2.66 10.62 5.93
C PRO A 503 3.77 10.89 6.97
N ASN A 504 4.97 11.28 6.54
CA ASN A 504 6.05 11.66 7.45
C ASN A 504 5.90 13.09 7.99
N CYS A 505 5.13 13.94 7.30
CA CYS A 505 4.91 15.32 7.68
C CYS A 505 3.98 15.41 8.89
N HIS A 506 4.48 15.96 10.01
CA HIS A 506 3.77 16.03 11.29
C HIS A 506 3.27 14.66 11.82
N LEU A 507 4.06 13.58 11.66
CA LEU A 507 3.69 12.23 12.12
C LEU A 507 3.28 12.17 13.61
N GLU A 508 3.93 12.94 14.48
CA GLU A 508 3.57 12.97 15.91
C GLU A 508 2.17 13.55 16.17
N TYR A 509 1.73 14.51 15.37
CA TYR A 509 0.34 15.00 15.43
C TYR A 509 -0.65 13.89 15.09
N VAL A 510 -0.38 13.14 14.02
CA VAL A 510 -1.21 12.03 13.56
C VAL A 510 -1.31 10.94 14.63
N LYS A 511 -0.16 10.53 15.20
CA LYS A 511 -0.12 9.56 16.31
C LYS A 511 -0.92 10.03 17.51
N GLN A 512 -0.75 11.28 17.93
CA GLN A 512 -1.46 11.84 19.08
C GLN A 512 -2.97 11.91 18.84
N ARG A 513 -3.39 12.30 17.63
CA ARG A 513 -4.81 12.33 17.25
C ARG A 513 -5.44 10.94 17.24
N ALA A 514 -4.77 9.95 16.65
CA ALA A 514 -5.23 8.56 16.69
C ALA A 514 -5.35 8.04 18.14
N GLN A 515 -4.37 8.33 19.00
CA GLN A 515 -4.43 8.00 20.42
C GLN A 515 -5.61 8.67 21.13
N ASP A 516 -5.89 9.94 20.84
CA ASP A 516 -7.03 10.65 21.41
C ASP A 516 -8.36 10.06 20.96
N ILE A 517 -8.50 9.71 19.68
CA ILE A 517 -9.69 9.04 19.15
C ILE A 517 -9.92 7.71 19.87
N MET A 518 -8.87 6.89 19.98
CA MET A 518 -8.92 5.61 20.69
C MET A 518 -9.29 5.78 22.17
N ARG A 519 -8.73 6.80 22.83
CA ARG A 519 -8.97 7.10 24.24
C ARG A 519 -10.40 7.58 24.50
N PHE A 520 -10.86 8.62 23.80
CA PHE A 520 -12.18 9.20 24.03
C PHE A 520 -13.32 8.31 23.52
N GLY A 521 -13.07 7.50 22.49
CA GLY A 521 -14.02 6.50 22.01
C GLY A 521 -14.00 5.19 22.79
N ASN A 522 -13.02 5.00 23.69
CA ASN A 522 -12.78 3.76 24.44
C ASN A 522 -12.69 2.50 23.53
N PHE A 523 -12.14 2.67 22.33
CA PHE A 523 -12.00 1.61 21.34
C PHE A 523 -10.93 0.58 21.74
N ASN A 524 -11.03 -0.64 21.18
CA ASN A 524 -9.95 -1.66 21.25
C ASN A 524 -9.52 -2.16 19.86
N SER A 525 -9.99 -1.50 18.80
CA SER A 525 -9.56 -1.70 17.42
C SER A 525 -9.55 -0.35 16.68
N LEU A 526 -8.72 -0.22 15.65
CA LEU A 526 -8.71 0.92 14.74
C LEU A 526 -8.67 0.40 13.31
N PHE A 527 -9.51 0.93 12.43
CA PHE A 527 -9.41 0.71 10.99
C PHE A 527 -8.84 1.98 10.36
N LEU A 528 -7.56 1.92 9.98
CA LEU A 528 -6.87 3.03 9.35
C LEU A 528 -6.88 2.82 7.82
N ASP A 529 -7.73 3.58 7.14
CA ASP A 529 -7.93 3.43 5.69
C ASP A 529 -6.71 3.88 4.90
N VAL A 530 -6.57 3.30 3.70
CA VAL A 530 -5.53 3.43 2.68
C VAL A 530 -4.12 2.94 3.04
N ASP A 531 -3.81 2.73 4.32
CA ASP A 531 -2.51 2.20 4.74
C ASP A 531 -2.30 0.78 4.19
N ALA A 532 -3.34 -0.05 4.25
CA ALA A 532 -3.30 -1.43 3.76
C ALA A 532 -3.51 -1.57 2.25
N THR A 533 -4.02 -0.55 1.56
CA THR A 533 -4.15 -0.56 0.09
C THR A 533 -2.84 -0.20 -0.62
N ALA A 534 -1.77 0.09 0.15
CA ALA A 534 -0.44 0.40 -0.36
C ALA A 534 -0.45 1.53 -1.41
N MET A 535 -1.27 2.56 -1.21
CA MET A 535 -1.25 3.79 -2.03
C MET A 535 0.02 4.62 -1.76
N ALA A 536 1.18 4.00 -1.95
CA ALA A 536 2.47 4.67 -1.90
C ALA A 536 2.57 5.64 -3.09
N ARG A 537 3.08 6.82 -2.83
CA ARG A 537 3.26 7.87 -3.83
C ARG A 537 4.66 8.41 -3.69
N GLU A 538 5.28 8.69 -4.82
CA GLU A 538 6.49 9.49 -4.85
C GLU A 538 6.12 10.94 -4.47
N ASP A 539 6.97 11.56 -3.65
CA ASP A 539 6.82 12.95 -3.21
C ASP A 539 8.13 13.69 -3.51
N TYR A 540 8.04 14.70 -4.37
CA TYR A 540 9.17 15.46 -4.88
C TYR A 540 9.40 16.78 -4.11
N SER A 541 8.61 17.07 -3.07
CA SER A 541 8.64 18.33 -2.32
C SER A 541 10.00 18.65 -1.66
N GLY A 542 10.78 17.62 -1.27
CA GLY A 542 12.12 17.78 -0.69
C GLY A 542 13.27 17.89 -1.70
N SER A 543 12.98 17.83 -3.00
CA SER A 543 13.99 17.68 -4.07
C SER A 543 14.40 19.00 -4.74
N ILE A 544 13.84 20.13 -4.30
CA ILE A 544 14.09 21.47 -4.86
C ILE A 544 15.44 22.05 -4.37
N ASP A 545 15.94 21.63 -3.20
CA ASP A 545 17.04 22.35 -2.53
C ASP A 545 18.46 21.91 -2.89
N ASN A 546 18.66 20.87 -3.71
CA ASN A 546 20.01 20.42 -4.08
C ASN A 546 20.59 21.02 -5.38
N HIS A 547 19.86 21.93 -6.06
CA HIS A 547 20.36 22.56 -7.29
C HIS A 547 20.41 24.10 -7.27
N SER A 548 20.12 24.74 -6.13
CA SER A 548 20.06 26.21 -6.05
C SER A 548 20.93 26.86 -4.97
N ASN A 549 21.75 26.13 -4.21
CA ASN A 549 22.69 26.76 -3.26
C ASN A 549 24.04 26.02 -3.15
N SER A 550 24.88 26.18 -4.17
CA SER A 550 26.34 26.18 -3.97
C SER A 550 26.99 27.30 -4.79
N ASN A 551 26.62 28.54 -4.48
CA ASN A 551 27.45 29.70 -4.82
C ASN A 551 27.10 30.86 -3.87
N GLY A 552 27.86 30.96 -2.79
CA GLY A 552 27.71 31.99 -1.77
C GLY A 552 28.84 31.95 -0.76
N ASN A 553 30.05 32.27 -1.21
CA ASN A 553 31.14 32.72 -0.35
C ASN A 553 30.67 33.90 0.52
N GLY A 554 31.04 33.92 1.80
CA GLY A 554 30.97 35.14 2.60
C GLY A 554 31.17 34.94 4.10
N ASN A 555 32.43 34.99 4.54
CA ASN A 555 32.79 35.47 5.88
C ASN A 555 32.10 36.82 6.17
N GLY A 556 31.56 37.00 7.37
CA GLY A 556 31.07 38.28 7.88
C GLY A 556 29.99 38.10 8.93
#